data_AF-A0A0M8PVZ2-F1
#
_entry.id   AF-A0A0M8PVZ2-F1
#
_cell.length_a   1.000
_cell.length_b   1.000
_cell.length_c   1.000
_cell.angle_alpha   90.00
_cell.angle_beta   90.00
_cell.angle_gamma   90.00
#
_symmetry.space_group_name_H-M   'P 1'
#
loop_
_entity.id
_entity.type
_entity.pdbx_description
1 polymer ?
#
loop_
_entity_poly.entity_id
_entity_poly.type
_entity_poly.pdbx_seq_one_letter_code
_entity_poly.pdbx_strand_id
1 'polypeptide(L)'
;MPFSGWAILTFSIVFFLPFFIWLSASYLNKLQGNEDHSKRKNNYWVFLVSLGLLNSMNSFFFKIQDTYSLAVTISIILLFSLYMFLIVRKDKKKVSFR
;
A
#
# COMPACT_ATOMS: atom_id res chain seq x y z
N MET A 1 -3.88 -21.42 15.89
CA MET A 1 -4.42 -20.86 14.64
C MET A 1 -4.59 -21.98 13.63
N PRO A 2 -5.71 -22.06 12.90
CA PRO A 2 -5.92 -23.07 11.86
C PRO A 2 -4.87 -22.93 10.74
N PHE A 3 -4.58 -24.04 10.03
CA PHE A 3 -3.60 -24.10 8.93
C PHE A 3 -3.79 -22.99 7.87
N SER A 4 -5.04 -22.62 7.61
CA SER A 4 -5.41 -21.51 6.73
C SER A 4 -4.83 -20.16 7.18
N GLY A 5 -4.81 -19.89 8.49
CA GLY A 5 -4.22 -18.67 9.04
C GLY A 5 -2.70 -18.60 8.84
N TRP A 6 -2.01 -19.73 8.96
CA TRP A 6 -0.57 -19.81 8.68
C TRP A 6 -0.27 -19.60 7.20
N ALA A 7 -1.00 -20.26 6.30
CA ALA A 7 -0.80 -20.10 4.85
C ALA A 7 -0.99 -18.65 4.39
N ILE A 8 -2.01 -17.95 4.90
CA ILE A 8 -2.27 -16.53 4.59
C ILE A 8 -1.12 -15.66 5.11
N LEU A 9 -0.62 -15.94 6.31
CA LEU A 9 0.48 -15.19 6.92
C LEU A 9 1.79 -15.39 6.14
N THR A 10 2.11 -16.63 5.75
CA THR A 10 3.29 -16.92 4.93
C THR A 10 3.19 -16.27 3.55
N PHE A 11 2.04 -16.35 2.87
CA PHE A 11 1.84 -15.69 1.59
C PHE A 11 2.02 -14.16 1.70
N SER A 12 1.48 -13.57 2.76
CA SER A 12 1.58 -12.13 3.00
C SER A 12 3.03 -11.70 3.23
N ILE A 13 3.81 -12.46 4.00
CA ILE A 13 5.20 -12.13 4.30
C ILE A 13 6.12 -12.37 3.09
N VAL A 14 5.94 -13.49 2.38
CA VAL A 14 6.87 -13.93 1.34
C VAL A 14 6.60 -13.25 0.00
N PHE A 15 5.33 -13.03 -0.35
CA PHE A 15 4.97 -12.49 -1.68
C PHE A 15 4.46 -11.07 -1.60
N PHE A 16 3.50 -10.81 -0.73
CA PHE A 16 2.83 -9.52 -0.71
C PHE A 16 3.74 -8.39 -0.22
N LEU A 17 4.49 -8.63 0.86
CA LEU A 17 5.34 -7.62 1.46
C LEU A 17 6.50 -7.18 0.53
N PRO A 18 7.25 -8.11 -0.12
CA PRO A 18 8.26 -7.73 -1.12
C PRO A 18 7.66 -7.03 -2.33
N PHE A 19 6.50 -7.48 -2.81
CA PHE A 19 5.78 -6.84 -3.90
C PHE A 19 5.39 -5.40 -3.55
N PHE A 20 4.86 -5.18 -2.35
CA PHE A 20 4.46 -3.85 -1.86
C PHE A 20 5.66 -2.92 -1.72
N ILE A 21 6.80 -3.41 -1.22
CA ILE A 21 8.05 -2.64 -1.14
C ILE A 21 8.52 -2.24 -2.54
N TRP A 22 8.58 -3.19 -3.47
CA TRP A 22 8.99 -2.92 -4.86
C TRP A 22 8.07 -1.90 -5.52
N LEU A 23 6.75 -2.03 -5.29
CA LEU A 23 5.75 -1.15 -5.86
C LEU A 23 5.86 0.28 -5.29
N SER A 24 6.05 0.39 -3.98
CA SER A 24 6.23 1.67 -3.29
C SER A 24 7.51 2.36 -3.74
N ALA A 25 8.61 1.61 -3.84
CA ALA A 25 9.86 2.10 -4.40
C ALA A 25 9.67 2.59 -5.84
N SER A 26 9.01 1.80 -6.70
CA SER A 26 8.73 2.17 -8.09
C SER A 26 7.83 3.40 -8.22
N TYR A 27 6.84 3.55 -7.33
CA TYR A 27 5.92 4.67 -7.29
C TYR A 27 6.62 5.98 -6.85
N LEU A 28 7.55 5.87 -5.90
CA LEU A 28 8.34 6.99 -5.40
C LEU A 28 9.58 7.29 -6.24
N ASN A 29 10.02 6.36 -7.09
CA ASN A 29 11.24 6.55 -7.86
C ASN A 29 11.07 7.65 -8.92
N LYS A 30 12.18 8.34 -9.19
CA LYS A 30 12.21 9.50 -10.06
C LYS A 30 12.14 9.04 -11.52
N LEU A 31 10.94 8.92 -12.08
CA LEU A 31 10.80 8.93 -13.53
C LEU A 31 11.16 10.35 -14.01
N GLN A 32 12.36 10.42 -14.57
CA GLN A 32 13.07 11.62 -15.01
C GLN A 32 12.14 12.57 -15.78
N GLY A 33 11.83 13.72 -15.17
CA GLY A 33 11.16 14.85 -15.83
C GLY A 33 9.70 15.14 -15.48
N ASN A 34 9.16 14.69 -14.34
CA ASN A 34 7.74 14.92 -13.99
C ASN A 34 7.57 15.78 -12.72
N GLU A 35 6.94 16.96 -12.86
CA GLU A 35 6.63 17.91 -11.79
C GLU A 35 5.68 17.32 -10.71
N ASP A 36 4.99 16.22 -11.02
CA ASP A 36 4.06 15.52 -10.11
C ASP A 36 4.74 14.67 -9.02
N HIS A 37 6.07 14.61 -8.94
CA HIS A 37 6.79 13.80 -7.95
C HIS A 37 6.50 14.22 -6.50
N SER A 38 6.45 15.53 -6.24
CA SER A 38 6.17 16.06 -4.89
C SER A 38 4.77 15.68 -4.41
N LYS A 39 3.76 15.76 -5.29
CA LYS A 39 2.38 15.36 -5.02
C LYS A 39 2.29 13.86 -4.73
N ARG A 40 2.98 13.02 -5.50
CA ARG A 40 2.96 11.55 -5.30
C ARG A 40 3.61 11.15 -3.98
N LYS A 41 4.75 11.76 -3.65
CA LYS A 41 5.43 11.58 -2.36
C LYS A 41 4.51 12.02 -1.22
N ASN A 42 3.85 13.18 -1.34
CA ASN A 42 2.91 13.66 -0.34
C ASN A 42 1.72 12.69 -0.16
N ASN A 43 1.11 12.22 -1.25
CA ASN A 43 0.01 11.25 -1.18
C ASN A 43 0.44 9.94 -0.50
N TYR A 44 1.66 9.47 -0.75
CA TYR A 44 2.20 8.29 -0.07
C TYR A 44 2.37 8.51 1.43
N TRP A 45 2.89 9.66 1.85
CA TRP A 45 2.99 10.01 3.26
C TRP A 45 1.64 10.16 3.94
N VAL A 46 0.68 10.84 3.31
CA VAL A 46 -0.69 10.98 3.81
C VAL A 46 -1.33 9.60 3.99
N PHE A 47 -1.12 8.69 3.04
CA PHE A 47 -1.60 7.31 3.17
C PHE A 47 -1.00 6.58 4.39
N LEU A 48 0.32 6.65 4.58
CA LEU A 48 0.99 6.03 5.72
C LEU A 48 0.50 6.60 7.06
N VAL A 49 0.38 7.92 7.15
CA VAL A 49 -0.13 8.60 8.35
C VAL A 49 -1.59 8.20 8.60
N SER A 50 -2.42 8.14 7.56
CA SER A 50 -3.82 7.73 7.68
C SER A 50 -3.97 6.30 8.17
N LEU A 51 -3.12 5.38 7.68
CA LEU A 51 -3.06 4.00 8.18
C LEU A 51 -2.70 3.93 9.66
N GLY A 52 -1.67 4.68 10.08
CA GLY A 52 -1.26 4.75 11.48
C GLY A 52 -2.36 5.34 12.37
N LEU A 53 -3.02 6.40 11.91
CA LEU A 53 -4.15 7.03 12.61
C LEU A 53 -5.34 6.06 12.72
N LEU A 54 -5.73 5.39 11.65
CA LEU A 54 -6.82 4.41 11.67
C LEU A 54 -6.54 3.27 12.65
N ASN A 55 -5.31 2.74 12.66
CA ASN A 55 -4.93 1.69 13.58
C ASN A 55 -4.94 2.18 15.05
N SER A 56 -4.43 3.38 15.29
CA SER A 56 -4.48 4.02 16.61
C SER A 56 -5.92 4.26 17.07
N MET A 57 -6.77 4.82 16.20
CA MET A 57 -8.18 5.07 16.50
C MET A 57 -8.93 3.76 16.82
N ASN A 58 -8.63 2.69 16.09
CA ASN A 58 -9.20 1.38 16.36
C ASN A 58 -8.83 0.88 17.77
N SER A 59 -7.56 1.02 18.15
CA SER A 59 -7.04 0.58 19.45
C SER A 59 -7.59 1.39 20.62
N PHE A 60 -7.68 2.72 20.49
CA PHE A 60 -8.08 3.60 21.58
C PHE A 60 -9.60 3.81 21.71
N PHE A 61 -10.31 3.96 20.59
CA PHE A 61 -11.69 4.45 20.60
C PHE A 61 -12.71 3.37 20.26
N PHE A 62 -12.47 2.58 19.21
CA PHE A 62 -13.52 1.72 18.67
C PHE A 62 -13.52 0.29 19.23
N LYS A 63 -12.38 -0.20 19.77
CA LYS A 63 -12.22 -1.58 20.28
C LYS A 63 -12.88 -2.62 19.37
N ILE A 64 -12.79 -2.41 18.04
CA ILE A 64 -13.37 -3.33 17.06
C ILE A 64 -12.60 -4.63 17.19
N GLN A 65 -13.32 -5.75 17.15
CA GLN A 65 -12.72 -7.07 17.17
C GLN A 65 -11.62 -7.14 16.10
N ASP A 66 -10.42 -7.58 16.52
CA ASP A 66 -9.18 -7.45 15.75
C ASP A 66 -9.27 -8.01 14.34
N THR A 67 -10.09 -9.04 14.14
CA THR A 67 -10.35 -9.67 12.85
C THR A 67 -10.92 -8.69 11.82
N TYR A 68 -11.90 -7.87 12.21
CA TYR A 68 -12.52 -6.91 11.28
C TYR A 68 -11.61 -5.71 11.02
N SER A 69 -10.93 -5.22 12.06
CA SER A 69 -9.94 -4.14 11.93
C SER A 69 -8.80 -4.53 10.98
N LEU A 70 -8.29 -5.75 11.11
CA LEU A 70 -7.26 -6.31 10.25
C LEU A 70 -7.75 -6.46 8.81
N ALA A 71 -8.98 -6.94 8.60
CA ALA A 71 -9.57 -7.06 7.27
C ALA A 71 -9.73 -5.69 6.56
N VAL A 72 -10.17 -4.67 7.29
CA VAL A 72 -10.29 -3.29 6.77
C VAL A 72 -8.91 -2.73 6.40
N THR A 73 -7.93 -2.93 7.28
CA THR A 73 -6.55 -2.47 7.06
C THR A 73 -5.95 -3.12 5.81
N ILE A 74 -6.09 -4.44 5.65
CA ILE A 74 -5.61 -5.16 4.45
C ILE A 74 -6.31 -4.63 3.19
N SER A 75 -7.63 -4.41 3.26
CA SER A 75 -8.41 -3.90 2.12
C SER A 75 -7.93 -2.52 1.67
N ILE A 76 -7.64 -1.63 2.62
CA ILE A 76 -7.09 -0.30 2.36
C ILE A 76 -5.70 -0.39 1.69
N ILE A 77 -4.83 -1.27 2.19
CA ILE A 77 -3.49 -1.49 1.61
C ILE A 77 -3.58 -2.04 0.19
N LEU A 78 -4.49 -2.99 -0.07
CA LEU A 78 -4.71 -3.54 -1.41
C LEU A 78 -5.22 -2.48 -2.40
N LEU A 79 -6.20 -1.67 -2.00
CA LEU A 79 -6.71 -0.58 -2.84
C LEU A 79 -5.62 0.44 -3.17
N PHE A 80 -4.81 0.82 -2.19
CA PHE A 80 -3.71 1.75 -2.42
C PHE A 80 -2.60 1.14 -3.28
N SER A 81 -2.33 -0.15 -3.12
CA SER A 81 -1.41 -0.89 -4.00
C SER A 81 -1.89 -0.89 -5.44
N LEU A 82 -3.19 -1.13 -5.69
CA LEU A 82 -3.77 -1.03 -7.03
C LEU A 82 -3.60 0.38 -7.62
N TYR A 83 -3.85 1.42 -6.83
CA TYR A 83 -3.64 2.81 -7.24
C TYR A 83 -2.18 3.08 -7.64
N MET A 84 -1.21 2.69 -6.80
CA MET A 84 0.22 2.84 -7.10
C MET A 84 0.61 2.08 -8.37
N PHE A 85 0.12 0.85 -8.54
CA PHE A 85 0.38 0.02 -9.72
C PHE A 85 -0.14 0.64 -11.01
N LEU A 86 -1.35 1.19 -11.00
CA LEU A 86 -1.91 1.88 -12.17
C LEU A 86 -1.06 3.08 -12.57
N ILE A 87 -0.56 3.85 -11.60
CA ILE A 87 0.31 4.99 -11.87
C ILE A 87 1.66 4.55 -12.42
N VAL A 88 2.32 3.58 -11.79
CA VAL A 88 3.60 3.02 -12.26
C VAL A 88 3.46 2.48 -13.69
N ARG A 89 2.36 1.80 -14.02
CA ARG A 89 2.10 1.34 -15.41
C ARG A 89 1.89 2.51 -16.37
N LYS A 90 1.13 3.54 -15.99
CA LYS A 90 0.93 4.74 -16.82
C LYS A 90 2.25 5.44 -17.12
N ASP A 91 3.14 5.53 -16.14
CA ASP A 91 4.45 6.17 -16.34
C ASP A 91 5.35 5.36 -17.27
N LYS A 92 5.40 4.03 -17.10
CA LYS A 92 6.16 3.16 -18.01
C LYS A 92 5.64 3.23 -19.45
N LYS A 93 4.32 3.33 -19.65
CA LYS A 93 3.74 3.55 -20.99
C LYS A 93 4.18 4.89 -21.59
N LYS A 94 4.22 5.97 -20.80
CA LYS A 94 4.67 7.29 -21.28
C LYS A 94 6.14 7.29 -21.74
N VAL A 95 7.01 6.51 -21.09
CA VAL A 95 8.41 6.36 -21.50
C VAL A 95 8.53 5.59 -22.82
N SER A 96 7.68 4.58 -23.06
CA SER A 96 7.70 3.79 -24.29
C SER A 96 7.26 4.57 -25.55
N PHE A 97 6.57 5.70 -25.40
CA PHE A 97 6.07 6.51 -26.51
C PHE A 97 6.93 7.75 -26.79
N ARG A 98 8.06 7.90 -26.11
CA ARG A 98 9.01 9.00 -26.27
C ARG A 98 10.32 8.47 -26.83
#